data_AF-A0A7J7HWR2-F1
#
_entry.id   AF-A0A7J7HWR2-F1
#
_cell.length_a   1.000
_cell.length_b   1.000
_cell.length_c   1.000
_cell.angle_alpha   90.00
_cell.angle_beta   90.00
_cell.angle_gamma   90.00
#
_symmetry.space_group_name_H-M   'P 1'
#
loop_
_entity.id
_entity.type
_entity.pdbx_description
1 polymer ?
#
loop_
_entity_poly.entity_id
_entity_poly.type
_entity_poly.pdbx_seq_one_letter_code
_entity_poly.pdbx_strand_id
1 'polypeptide(L)'
;MVINNEAELLGKQQEIKPGGTVAYQKEGSRNENCRVDSKVQRTLRSASLISDRGTQMNEQCRFHDLKMPRYTDLIVGVPPGGQNHRGILIFLLQVSQVPSILPVLSSWLLSGQCGRKITHTVTNFPFIIQADFLLASSRETILLDNKWNQGILDCVPSAFVSTFISLVKSSEDAPVLSLPRMFGFIPVNSSPYPALNAVRETIKAKLVDENIVPCESYLEQKIFQKPPEVGRLMPPFWDILKKARKEGLGLHNLSSHGRHVLSSSFDRENYDQVLDFLGVKHVEDEWYAKCIPGSNLILGVSEELYLELLLFLAEKWRSNFLNTNIIYIHLLKYASLNGDVSLYSVNEVQRNVGKVLVSQEPHYTSWLIDWNREFRCSGGRFFVPKSTQEAIQLCSRRHTLLKWLSDEMKVESVNVFNFAALVTNMLAAIDRNLAVVYVHFLYHSLSKNYLSEQEVINLCARMPIVDNYGRVMAARKGVLVPANGSKWVSLIGSNPWREDGFVELGDDYLYSGKFAGVSTPENSLIHFLKRYVGASDVPDISPPNAVIPTMSALLTKKNTFLLLDWIRRLRRKGVNMPVRFLNCIKEGNQLKVSLNGILGYRLPSQSFLPSS
;
A
#
# COMPACT_ATOMS: atom_id res chain seq x y z
N MET A 1 -13.84 28.49 50.14
CA MET A 1 -12.89 29.63 50.12
C MET A 1 -12.33 29.72 48.72
N VAL A 2 -12.75 30.73 47.94
CA VAL A 2 -12.36 31.06 46.54
C VAL A 2 -12.59 29.94 45.49
N ILE A 3 -13.39 29.99 44.40
CA ILE A 3 -14.43 30.85 43.77
C ILE A 3 -14.15 30.91 42.25
N ASN A 4 -15.09 30.37 41.45
CA ASN A 4 -15.48 30.70 40.07
C ASN A 4 -14.44 30.55 38.91
N ASN A 5 -14.82 30.48 37.63
CA ASN A 5 -16.13 30.50 36.92
C ASN A 5 -16.10 29.42 35.79
N GLU A 6 -16.96 29.30 34.75
CA GLU A 6 -18.10 30.03 34.16
C GLU A 6 -18.99 28.95 33.46
N ALA A 7 -20.30 28.82 33.73
CA ALA A 7 -21.47 29.50 33.14
C ALA A 7 -21.87 29.08 31.70
N GLU A 8 -23.07 28.49 31.58
CA GLU A 8 -23.73 28.10 30.32
C GLU A 8 -24.35 29.30 29.58
N LEU A 9 -24.58 29.17 28.26
CA LEU A 9 -25.65 29.90 27.57
C LEU A 9 -26.23 29.08 26.40
N LEU A 10 -27.56 28.88 26.41
CA LEU A 10 -28.34 28.11 25.45
C LEU A 10 -28.68 28.91 24.18
N GLY A 11 -28.57 28.28 23.01
CA GLY A 11 -28.86 28.87 21.69
C GLY A 11 -29.55 27.89 20.73
N LYS A 12 -30.86 27.72 20.90
CA LYS A 12 -31.86 27.01 20.05
C LYS A 12 -31.41 26.38 18.72
N GLN A 13 -31.63 25.07 18.61
CA GLN A 13 -31.74 24.35 17.33
C GLN A 13 -33.02 24.74 16.57
N GLN A 14 -33.02 24.60 15.24
CA GLN A 14 -34.21 24.65 14.40
C GLN A 14 -34.24 23.45 13.43
N GLU A 15 -35.43 22.93 13.18
CA GLU A 15 -35.68 21.59 12.61
C GLU A 15 -35.57 21.55 11.07
N ILE A 16 -35.00 20.46 10.51
CA ILE A 16 -35.44 19.91 9.20
C ILE A 16 -35.31 18.37 9.19
N LYS A 17 -36.44 17.68 9.00
CA LYS A 17 -36.61 16.27 8.58
C LYS A 17 -38.06 16.09 8.05
N PRO A 18 -38.41 15.02 7.31
CA PRO A 18 -37.71 14.42 6.18
C PRO A 18 -38.67 14.07 5.01
N GLY A 19 -38.15 13.62 3.86
CA GLY A 19 -38.92 12.99 2.79
C GLY A 19 -38.24 13.13 1.43
N GLY A 20 -38.35 12.21 0.48
CA GLY A 20 -38.99 10.89 0.50
C GLY A 20 -38.88 10.27 -0.89
N THR A 21 -38.27 9.09 -1.01
CA THR A 21 -37.97 8.44 -2.30
C THR A 21 -39.22 7.83 -2.94
N VAL A 22 -39.33 7.87 -4.27
CA VAL A 22 -39.65 6.73 -5.17
C VAL A 22 -39.70 7.22 -6.62
N ALA A 23 -39.16 6.42 -7.54
CA ALA A 23 -39.15 6.69 -8.98
C ALA A 23 -40.26 5.92 -9.71
N TYR A 24 -40.71 6.45 -10.86
CA TYR A 24 -41.29 5.62 -11.94
C TYR A 24 -40.93 6.20 -13.31
N GLN A 25 -40.55 5.31 -14.23
CA GLN A 25 -40.38 5.60 -15.66
C GLN A 25 -41.75 5.68 -16.35
N LYS A 26 -41.90 6.51 -17.39
CA LYS A 26 -42.16 6.01 -18.76
C LYS A 26 -42.13 7.10 -19.84
N GLU A 27 -41.53 6.70 -20.97
CA GLU A 27 -41.91 6.96 -22.37
C GLU A 27 -42.25 8.38 -22.87
N GLY A 28 -41.48 8.81 -23.88
CA GLY A 28 -41.71 10.03 -24.66
C GLY A 28 -40.85 10.14 -25.92
N SER A 29 -40.39 9.01 -26.48
CA SER A 29 -39.61 9.00 -27.72
C SER A 29 -40.50 9.29 -28.93
N ARG A 30 -40.13 10.29 -29.73
CA ARG A 30 -40.83 10.65 -30.98
C ARG A 30 -40.76 9.51 -32.00
N ASN A 31 -41.89 9.18 -32.60
CA ASN A 31 -41.96 8.31 -33.77
C ASN A 31 -41.66 9.07 -35.08
N GLU A 32 -41.00 8.33 -35.96
CA GLU A 32 -41.04 8.34 -37.42
C GLU A 32 -42.22 9.08 -38.09
N ASN A 33 -41.96 9.88 -39.15
CA ASN A 33 -42.08 9.36 -40.54
C ASN A 33 -41.65 10.35 -41.65
N CYS A 34 -41.52 9.79 -42.87
CA CYS A 34 -41.37 10.45 -44.20
C CYS A 34 -40.05 11.20 -44.49
N ARG A 35 -39.15 10.63 -45.31
CA ARG A 35 -39.11 10.57 -46.81
C ARG A 35 -38.39 11.79 -47.43
N VAL A 36 -37.11 11.64 -47.85
CA VAL A 36 -36.63 11.14 -49.17
C VAL A 36 -36.47 12.27 -50.21
N ASP A 37 -35.22 12.68 -50.45
CA ASP A 37 -34.56 12.75 -51.78
C ASP A 37 -33.05 13.01 -51.52
N SER A 38 -32.08 12.15 -51.84
CA SER A 38 -31.64 11.52 -53.10
C SER A 38 -30.68 12.38 -53.95
N LYS A 39 -29.37 12.08 -53.86
CA LYS A 39 -28.55 11.61 -55.01
C LYS A 39 -27.07 11.40 -54.65
N VAL A 40 -26.62 10.17 -54.83
CA VAL A 40 -25.23 9.72 -54.94
C VAL A 40 -25.16 8.76 -56.14
N GLN A 41 -24.01 8.71 -56.82
CA GLN A 41 -23.62 7.75 -57.89
C GLN A 41 -24.32 7.80 -59.27
N ARG A 42 -23.60 8.34 -60.26
CA ARG A 42 -23.10 7.74 -61.52
C ARG A 42 -22.08 8.78 -62.08
N THR A 43 -20.97 8.43 -62.72
CA THR A 43 -20.78 7.49 -63.83
C THR A 43 -19.36 6.89 -63.84
N LEU A 44 -19.22 5.67 -64.34
CA LEU A 44 -17.96 5.01 -64.69
C LEU A 44 -18.09 4.40 -66.11
N ARG A 45 -16.95 4.07 -66.74
CA ARG A 45 -16.74 3.67 -68.17
C ARG A 45 -16.63 4.89 -69.11
N SER A 46 -15.70 4.94 -70.07
CA SER A 46 -14.62 4.00 -70.45
C SER A 46 -13.72 4.61 -71.54
N ALA A 47 -12.40 4.40 -71.48
CA ALA A 47 -11.52 4.25 -72.66
C ALA A 47 -10.08 3.90 -72.24
N SER A 48 -9.44 3.03 -73.02
CA SER A 48 -7.99 2.76 -73.05
C SER A 48 -7.58 2.54 -74.51
N LEU A 49 -6.26 2.62 -74.81
CA LEU A 49 -5.61 2.40 -76.14
C LEU A 49 -5.77 3.60 -77.12
N ILE A 50 -4.80 3.99 -77.96
CA ILE A 50 -3.50 3.38 -78.39
C ILE A 50 -2.46 4.46 -78.84
N SER A 51 -1.20 4.04 -79.06
CA SER A 51 -0.04 4.74 -79.71
C SER A 51 -0.39 5.59 -80.97
N ASP A 52 0.40 6.58 -81.46
CA ASP A 52 1.82 6.46 -81.80
C ASP A 52 2.55 7.80 -82.17
N ARG A 53 3.90 7.78 -82.10
CA ARG A 53 4.96 8.61 -82.75
C ARG A 53 4.76 10.08 -83.20
N GLY A 54 5.75 10.93 -82.84
CA GLY A 54 6.31 11.95 -83.76
C GLY A 54 6.94 13.23 -83.15
N THR A 55 8.29 13.33 -83.12
CA THR A 55 9.16 14.55 -83.28
C THR A 55 8.89 15.86 -82.47
N GLN A 56 9.87 16.65 -81.98
CA GLN A 56 11.34 16.58 -81.85
C GLN A 56 11.83 17.72 -80.89
N MET A 57 12.78 17.44 -79.99
CA MET A 57 13.81 18.29 -79.30
C MET A 57 13.67 19.85 -79.15
N ASN A 58 14.18 20.53 -78.11
CA ASN A 58 15.17 20.14 -77.08
C ASN A 58 15.08 20.96 -75.76
N GLU A 59 15.64 20.39 -74.68
CA GLU A 59 16.24 21.03 -73.48
C GLU A 59 15.52 22.16 -72.70
N GLN A 60 14.91 21.79 -71.57
CA GLN A 60 14.93 22.61 -70.33
C GLN A 60 14.61 21.73 -69.10
N CYS A 61 15.62 21.40 -68.28
CA CYS A 61 15.43 20.62 -67.06
C CYS A 61 14.90 21.50 -65.91
N ARG A 62 13.77 21.08 -65.33
CA ARG A 62 13.16 21.69 -64.14
C ARG A 62 13.88 21.24 -62.87
N PHE A 63 13.86 22.10 -61.85
CA PHE A 63 13.54 21.67 -60.48
C PHE A 63 12.48 22.61 -59.91
N HIS A 64 11.39 22.02 -59.40
CA HIS A 64 10.27 22.72 -58.78
C HIS A 64 10.14 22.23 -57.33
N ASP A 65 9.61 23.11 -56.46
CA ASP A 65 8.95 22.82 -55.19
C ASP A 65 9.76 22.14 -54.05
N LEU A 66 10.33 22.98 -53.18
CA LEU A 66 10.54 22.65 -51.77
C LEU A 66 9.84 23.70 -50.88
N LYS A 67 8.88 23.26 -50.06
CA LYS A 67 8.24 24.11 -49.03
C LYS A 67 9.24 24.40 -47.89
N MET A 68 9.47 25.68 -47.63
CA MET A 68 10.36 26.15 -46.55
C MET A 68 9.78 25.85 -45.15
N PRO A 69 10.60 25.37 -44.18
CA PRO A 69 10.28 25.42 -42.75
C PRO A 69 10.39 26.85 -42.19
N ARG A 70 9.63 27.16 -41.13
CA ARG A 70 9.76 28.45 -40.41
C ARG A 70 10.99 28.42 -39.51
N TYR A 71 11.86 29.42 -39.62
CA TYR A 71 12.95 29.66 -38.67
C TYR A 71 12.45 30.55 -37.53
N THR A 72 12.40 30.00 -36.32
CA THR A 72 12.32 30.75 -35.06
C THR A 72 13.65 30.57 -34.30
N ASP A 73 13.92 31.45 -33.33
CA ASP A 73 15.06 31.38 -32.40
C ASP A 73 16.40 31.94 -32.94
N LEU A 74 16.37 33.16 -33.49
CA LEU A 74 17.56 34.02 -33.62
C LEU A 74 17.49 35.15 -32.58
N ILE A 75 18.18 35.00 -31.44
CA ILE A 75 18.23 36.02 -30.39
C ILE A 75 19.62 36.68 -30.39
N VAL A 76 19.65 38.01 -30.49
CA VAL A 76 20.88 38.81 -30.51
C VAL A 76 21.03 39.54 -29.17
N GLY A 77 22.02 39.13 -28.37
CA GLY A 77 22.42 39.87 -27.17
C GLY A 77 23.41 40.99 -27.50
N VAL A 78 23.09 42.23 -27.12
CA VAL A 78 24.01 43.38 -27.15
C VAL A 78 24.35 43.76 -25.69
N PRO A 79 25.63 43.92 -25.31
CA PRO A 79 25.99 44.23 -23.92
C PRO A 79 25.57 45.66 -23.53
N PRO A 80 25.10 45.90 -22.29
CA PRO A 80 24.77 47.22 -21.80
C PRO A 80 26.04 47.96 -21.32
N GLY A 81 26.47 48.98 -22.07
CA GLY A 81 27.59 49.85 -21.72
C GLY A 81 27.86 50.86 -22.84
N GLY A 82 27.84 52.15 -22.51
CA GLY A 82 27.76 53.22 -23.51
C GLY A 82 29.07 53.54 -24.27
N GLN A 83 28.87 54.22 -25.41
CA GLN A 83 29.86 54.88 -26.29
C GLN A 83 30.73 53.98 -27.22
N ASN A 84 30.30 53.95 -28.50
CA ASN A 84 31.13 53.83 -29.71
C ASN A 84 32.17 52.69 -29.85
N HIS A 85 31.90 51.51 -29.30
CA HIS A 85 32.65 50.29 -29.65
C HIS A 85 31.77 49.22 -30.33
N ARG A 86 32.39 48.50 -31.28
CA ARG A 86 31.71 47.53 -32.16
C ARG A 86 31.17 46.37 -31.34
N GLY A 87 29.87 46.10 -31.44
CA GLY A 87 29.20 45.08 -30.64
C GLY A 87 29.69 43.66 -30.95
N ILE A 88 29.82 42.86 -29.89
CA ILE A 88 29.97 41.40 -29.97
C ILE A 88 28.56 40.83 -30.16
N LEU A 89 28.36 40.00 -31.19
CA LEU A 89 27.13 39.22 -31.37
C LEU A 89 27.39 37.76 -31.00
N ILE A 90 26.52 37.19 -30.17
CA ILE A 90 26.48 35.75 -29.94
C ILE A 90 25.24 35.20 -30.66
N PHE A 91 25.46 34.16 -31.45
CA PHE A 91 24.39 33.44 -32.14
C PHE A 91 24.28 32.02 -31.56
N LEU A 92 23.17 31.76 -30.88
CA LEU A 92 22.80 30.42 -30.44
C LEU A 92 22.22 29.67 -31.66
N LEU A 93 23.05 28.85 -32.32
CA LEU A 93 22.70 28.14 -33.55
C LEU A 93 22.96 26.65 -33.39
N GLN A 94 21.95 25.82 -33.61
CA GLN A 94 22.06 24.38 -33.41
C GLN A 94 22.96 23.76 -34.50
N VAL A 95 24.08 23.17 -34.09
CA VAL A 95 25.17 22.73 -35.00
C VAL A 95 24.71 21.74 -36.08
N SER A 96 23.61 21.01 -35.85
CA SER A 96 23.00 20.10 -36.83
C SER A 96 22.40 20.78 -38.08
N GLN A 97 22.26 22.11 -38.11
CA GLN A 97 21.74 22.86 -39.28
C GLN A 97 22.80 23.70 -40.01
N VAL A 98 24.08 23.62 -39.64
CA VAL A 98 25.15 24.43 -40.27
C VAL A 98 25.18 24.31 -41.81
N PRO A 99 25.04 23.12 -42.45
CA PRO A 99 25.05 23.00 -43.91
C PRO A 99 23.89 23.74 -44.61
N SER A 100 22.73 23.83 -43.96
CA SER A 100 21.50 24.41 -44.52
C SER A 100 21.31 25.91 -44.25
N ILE A 101 22.06 26.48 -43.30
CA ILE A 101 22.00 27.91 -42.94
C ILE A 101 23.00 28.76 -43.76
N LEU A 102 24.08 28.15 -44.27
CA LEU A 102 25.09 28.84 -45.10
C LEU A 102 24.51 29.69 -46.26
N PRO A 103 23.50 29.24 -47.03
CA PRO A 103 22.90 30.03 -48.11
C PRO A 103 22.09 31.24 -47.61
N VAL A 104 21.52 31.16 -46.40
CA VAL A 104 20.64 32.21 -45.86
C VAL A 104 21.46 33.32 -45.18
N LEU A 105 22.49 32.95 -44.41
CA LEU A 105 23.42 33.94 -43.83
C LEU A 105 24.23 34.68 -44.90
N SER A 106 24.65 33.99 -45.96
CA SER A 106 25.32 34.65 -47.10
C SER A 106 24.39 35.61 -47.84
N SER A 107 23.11 35.27 -48.02
CA SER A 107 22.12 36.17 -48.64
C SER A 107 21.86 37.44 -47.79
N TRP A 108 21.82 37.33 -46.46
CA TRP A 108 21.68 38.50 -45.57
C TRP A 108 22.93 39.39 -45.49
N LEU A 109 24.13 38.82 -45.63
CA LEU A 109 25.40 39.57 -45.59
C LEU A 109 25.80 40.21 -46.92
N LEU A 110 25.16 39.85 -48.04
CA LEU A 110 25.46 40.39 -49.37
C LEU A 110 24.80 41.75 -49.67
N SER A 111 23.89 42.25 -48.82
CA SER A 111 23.23 43.55 -48.99
C SER A 111 23.96 44.73 -48.34
N GLY A 112 25.09 44.51 -47.64
CA GLY A 112 25.88 45.55 -46.97
C GLY A 112 27.39 45.32 -47.10
N GLN A 113 28.14 46.36 -47.48
CA GLN A 113 29.57 46.28 -47.78
C GLN A 113 30.44 45.87 -46.57
N CYS A 114 30.68 44.57 -46.37
CA CYS A 114 31.86 44.10 -45.65
C CYS A 114 32.23 42.65 -46.04
N GLY A 115 33.31 42.49 -46.82
CA GLY A 115 33.85 41.18 -47.20
C GLY A 115 34.52 40.43 -46.04
N ARG A 116 33.73 39.93 -45.09
CA ARG A 116 34.20 39.14 -43.95
C ARG A 116 34.25 37.65 -44.31
N LYS A 117 35.46 37.10 -44.48
CA LYS A 117 35.66 35.63 -44.54
C LYS A 117 35.38 35.02 -43.15
N ILE A 118 34.67 33.90 -43.13
CA ILE A 118 34.41 33.12 -41.92
C ILE A 118 35.61 32.20 -41.67
N THR A 119 36.28 32.33 -40.52
CA THR A 119 37.35 31.42 -40.08
C THR A 119 36.76 30.35 -39.16
N HIS A 120 36.80 29.07 -39.57
CA HIS A 120 36.21 27.98 -38.81
C HIS A 120 37.22 27.34 -37.84
N THR A 121 37.31 27.89 -36.62
CA THR A 121 38.10 27.26 -35.54
C THR A 121 37.23 26.24 -34.81
N VAL A 122 37.71 25.00 -34.61
CA VAL A 122 36.96 23.97 -33.87
C VAL A 122 37.06 24.25 -32.37
N THR A 123 36.08 24.96 -31.82
CA THR A 123 36.07 25.43 -30.42
C THR A 123 35.44 24.45 -29.43
N ASN A 124 34.71 23.44 -29.91
CA ASN A 124 33.78 22.58 -29.14
C ASN A 124 32.60 23.30 -28.47
N PHE A 125 32.40 24.60 -28.74
CA PHE A 125 31.24 25.33 -28.24
C PHE A 125 30.01 25.03 -29.13
N PRO A 126 28.83 24.75 -28.54
CA PRO A 126 27.60 24.47 -29.29
C PRO A 126 26.88 25.73 -29.80
N PHE A 127 27.58 26.87 -29.88
CA PHE A 127 27.08 28.17 -30.33
C PHE A 127 28.18 28.97 -31.03
N ILE A 128 27.81 30.00 -31.77
CA ILE A 128 28.74 30.83 -32.57
C ILE A 128 29.00 32.16 -31.86
N ILE A 129 30.28 32.52 -31.74
CA ILE A 129 30.74 33.84 -31.28
C ILE A 129 31.13 34.65 -32.52
N GLN A 130 30.37 35.70 -32.83
CA GLN A 130 30.69 36.62 -33.92
C GLN A 130 31.24 37.94 -33.36
N ALA A 131 32.56 38.10 -33.45
CA ALA A 131 33.28 39.29 -33.00
C ALA A 131 34.45 39.62 -33.95
N ASP A 132 34.98 40.84 -33.84
CA ASP A 132 36.14 41.32 -34.60
C ASP A 132 37.46 40.73 -34.03
N PHE A 133 37.62 39.41 -34.05
CA PHE A 133 38.84 38.73 -33.58
C PHE A 133 40.06 39.05 -34.46
N LEU A 134 41.20 39.32 -33.82
CA LEU A 134 42.50 39.39 -34.47
C LEU A 134 43.04 37.97 -34.74
N LEU A 135 43.39 37.71 -35.99
CA LEU A 135 43.89 36.41 -36.46
C LEU A 135 45.40 36.45 -36.68
N ALA A 136 46.04 35.29 -36.65
CA ALA A 136 47.40 35.13 -37.12
C ALA A 136 47.51 35.46 -38.63
N SER A 137 48.72 35.69 -39.13
CA SER A 137 48.96 36.05 -40.54
C SER A 137 48.40 35.05 -41.56
N SER A 138 48.30 33.76 -41.18
CA SER A 138 47.65 32.70 -41.97
C SER A 138 46.13 32.87 -42.11
N ARG A 139 45.49 33.66 -41.25
CA ARG A 139 44.03 33.86 -41.10
C ARG A 139 43.23 32.61 -40.71
N GLU A 140 43.93 31.55 -40.29
CA GLU A 140 43.33 30.26 -39.90
C GLU A 140 43.15 30.12 -38.38
N THR A 141 43.93 30.85 -37.59
CA THR A 141 43.98 30.75 -36.11
C THR A 141 43.76 32.10 -35.44
N ILE A 142 43.01 32.08 -34.32
CA ILE A 142 42.79 33.25 -33.45
C ILE A 142 44.02 33.45 -32.55
N LEU A 143 44.51 34.69 -32.44
CA LEU A 143 45.59 35.05 -31.52
C LEU A 143 45.06 35.17 -30.08
N LEU A 144 44.89 34.03 -29.40
CA LEU A 144 44.28 33.96 -28.07
C LEU A 144 45.08 34.69 -26.98
N ASP A 145 46.37 34.95 -27.20
CA ASP A 145 47.27 35.72 -26.34
C ASP A 145 47.10 37.24 -26.48
N ASN A 146 46.39 37.72 -27.51
CA ASN A 146 46.21 39.14 -27.75
C ASN A 146 45.19 39.77 -26.79
N LYS A 147 45.55 40.89 -26.15
CA LYS A 147 44.70 41.64 -25.20
C LYS A 147 43.31 42.01 -25.76
N TRP A 148 43.19 42.32 -27.04
CA TRP A 148 41.90 42.61 -27.68
C TRP A 148 41.01 41.36 -27.76
N ASN A 149 41.59 40.22 -28.14
CA ASN A 149 40.86 38.96 -28.19
C ASN A 149 40.46 38.45 -26.80
N GLN A 150 41.33 38.65 -25.79
CA GLN A 150 40.99 38.40 -24.40
C GLN A 150 39.80 39.26 -23.95
N GLY A 151 39.82 40.58 -24.20
CA GLY A 151 38.67 41.46 -23.89
C GLY A 151 37.37 41.06 -24.61
N ILE A 152 37.43 40.51 -25.82
CA ILE A 152 36.27 39.89 -26.48
C ILE A 152 35.80 38.67 -25.70
N LEU A 153 36.70 37.75 -25.35
CA LEU A 153 36.38 36.53 -24.62
C LEU A 153 35.83 36.80 -23.21
N ASP A 154 36.32 37.82 -22.51
CA ASP A 154 35.82 38.26 -21.20
C ASP A 154 34.36 38.74 -21.27
N CYS A 155 33.94 39.29 -22.41
CA CYS A 155 32.55 39.71 -22.64
C CYS A 155 31.60 38.53 -22.95
N VAL A 156 32.11 37.44 -23.53
CA VAL A 156 31.30 36.30 -24.01
C VAL A 156 30.43 35.68 -22.91
N PRO A 157 30.92 35.38 -21.68
CA PRO A 157 30.10 34.81 -20.63
C PRO A 157 28.86 35.65 -20.28
N SER A 158 29.01 36.97 -20.18
CA SER A 158 27.91 37.87 -19.82
C SER A 158 26.84 37.92 -20.92
N ALA A 159 27.27 38.07 -22.18
CA ALA A 159 26.37 38.09 -23.32
C ALA A 159 25.68 36.74 -23.54
N PHE A 160 26.39 35.62 -23.35
CA PHE A 160 25.82 34.27 -23.43
C PHE A 160 24.73 34.07 -22.38
N VAL A 161 25.03 34.34 -21.11
CA VAL A 161 24.11 34.13 -19.99
C VAL A 161 22.85 34.97 -20.15
N SER A 162 22.97 36.26 -20.50
CA SER A 162 21.80 37.11 -20.75
C SER A 162 20.93 36.60 -21.91
N THR A 163 21.54 36.12 -22.99
CA THR A 163 20.83 35.57 -24.15
C THR A 163 20.15 34.24 -23.80
N PHE A 164 20.83 33.37 -23.05
CA PHE A 164 20.33 32.08 -22.60
C PHE A 164 19.16 32.20 -21.61
N ILE A 165 19.27 33.11 -20.63
CA ILE A 165 18.17 33.39 -19.68
C ILE A 165 16.94 33.89 -20.44
N SER A 166 17.12 34.77 -21.42
CA SER A 166 16.03 35.22 -22.30
C SER A 166 15.40 34.04 -23.04
N LEU A 167 16.20 33.20 -23.71
CA LEU A 167 15.72 32.01 -24.45
C LEU A 167 14.92 31.03 -23.56
N VAL A 168 15.36 30.79 -22.32
CA VAL A 168 14.68 29.87 -21.40
C VAL A 168 13.40 30.47 -20.80
N LYS A 169 13.39 31.78 -20.51
CA LYS A 169 12.26 32.45 -19.82
C LYS A 169 11.21 33.05 -20.76
N SER A 170 11.60 33.60 -21.91
CA SER A 170 10.67 34.19 -22.90
C SER A 170 9.81 33.16 -23.63
N SER A 171 10.03 31.87 -23.35
CA SER A 171 9.28 30.75 -23.90
C SER A 171 7.94 30.56 -23.15
N GLU A 172 7.17 31.64 -22.96
CA GLU A 172 5.93 31.64 -22.16
C GLU A 172 4.89 30.67 -22.72
N ASP A 173 4.69 30.67 -24.04
CA ASP A 173 3.74 29.77 -24.73
C ASP A 173 4.23 28.32 -24.94
N ALA A 174 5.55 28.07 -24.84
CA ALA A 174 6.09 26.75 -25.19
C ALA A 174 5.92 25.72 -24.05
N PRO A 175 5.57 24.46 -24.33
CA PRO A 175 5.49 23.43 -23.29
C PRO A 175 6.83 23.21 -22.56
N VAL A 176 6.79 22.87 -21.27
CA VAL A 176 7.99 22.47 -20.49
C VAL A 176 8.71 21.25 -21.09
N LEU A 177 8.05 20.53 -22.01
CA LEU A 177 8.62 19.44 -22.81
C LEU A 177 9.63 19.90 -23.88
N SER A 178 9.60 21.15 -24.37
CA SER A 178 10.56 21.66 -25.37
C SER A 178 11.78 22.33 -24.75
N LEU A 179 11.65 22.90 -23.54
CA LEU A 179 12.73 23.61 -22.83
C LEU A 179 14.06 22.82 -22.71
N PRO A 180 14.10 21.50 -22.44
CA PRO A 180 15.35 20.75 -22.32
C PRO A 180 16.27 20.83 -23.55
N ARG A 181 15.71 21.09 -24.74
CA ARG A 181 16.53 21.24 -25.97
C ARG A 181 17.42 22.48 -25.93
N MET A 182 16.97 23.56 -25.29
CA MET A 182 17.73 24.81 -25.19
C MET A 182 19.00 24.64 -24.35
N PHE A 183 18.97 23.74 -23.36
CA PHE A 183 20.14 23.40 -22.55
C PHE A 183 21.27 22.75 -23.36
N GLY A 184 21.01 22.28 -24.59
CA GLY A 184 22.05 21.85 -25.54
C GLY A 184 23.00 22.95 -26.00
N PHE A 185 22.68 24.24 -25.75
CA PHE A 185 23.58 25.37 -26.02
C PHE A 185 24.63 25.61 -24.92
N ILE A 186 24.59 24.86 -23.82
CA ILE A 186 25.58 25.00 -22.74
C ILE A 186 26.90 24.34 -23.16
N PRO A 187 28.06 25.03 -23.05
CA PRO A 187 29.35 24.49 -23.49
C PRO A 187 29.90 23.45 -22.50
N VAL A 188 29.29 22.27 -22.45
CA VAL A 188 29.68 21.19 -21.54
C VAL A 188 31.06 20.63 -21.89
N ASN A 189 31.35 20.45 -23.18
CA ASN A 189 32.60 19.86 -23.65
C ASN A 189 33.79 20.81 -23.50
N SER A 190 34.92 20.28 -23.04
CA SER A 190 36.18 21.04 -22.99
C SER A 190 36.66 21.40 -24.40
N SER A 191 37.18 22.61 -24.54
CA SER A 191 37.85 23.09 -25.74
C SER A 191 39.32 22.64 -25.75
N PRO A 192 39.95 22.42 -26.91
CA PRO A 192 41.40 22.27 -26.99
C PRO A 192 42.17 23.56 -26.60
N TYR A 193 41.48 24.70 -26.48
CA TYR A 193 42.08 25.99 -26.17
C TYR A 193 41.85 26.39 -24.69
N PRO A 194 42.91 26.59 -23.88
CA PRO A 194 42.78 26.97 -22.46
C PRO A 194 41.95 28.23 -22.21
N ALA A 195 42.10 29.26 -23.05
CA ALA A 195 41.32 30.50 -22.94
C ALA A 195 39.80 30.27 -23.10
N LEU A 196 39.39 29.35 -23.98
CA LEU A 196 37.98 28.99 -24.13
C LEU A 196 37.48 28.12 -22.97
N ASN A 197 38.35 27.34 -22.33
CA ASN A 197 37.99 26.65 -21.08
C ASN A 197 37.77 27.63 -19.93
N ALA A 198 38.53 28.73 -19.84
CA ALA A 198 38.27 29.80 -18.87
C ALA A 198 36.92 30.50 -19.13
N VAL A 199 36.58 30.78 -20.39
CA VAL A 199 35.24 31.26 -20.79
C VAL A 199 34.13 30.29 -20.38
N ARG A 200 34.32 28.98 -20.64
CA ARG A 200 33.38 27.91 -20.27
C ARG A 200 33.13 27.82 -18.76
N GLU A 201 34.18 27.86 -17.94
CA GLU A 201 34.03 27.87 -16.48
C GLU A 201 33.42 29.19 -15.96
N THR A 202 33.68 30.32 -16.64
CA THR A 202 33.02 31.61 -16.30
C THR A 202 31.53 31.61 -16.66
N ILE A 203 31.15 30.98 -17.79
CA ILE A 203 29.75 30.71 -18.14
C ILE A 203 29.10 29.83 -17.07
N LYS A 204 29.77 28.72 -16.67
CA LYS A 204 29.28 27.83 -15.62
C LYS A 204 29.01 28.57 -14.31
N ALA A 205 30.00 29.30 -13.81
CA ALA A 205 29.88 30.04 -12.55
C ALA A 205 28.65 30.97 -12.55
N LYS A 206 28.45 31.72 -13.66
CA LYS A 206 27.28 32.60 -13.81
C LYS A 206 25.95 31.85 -13.94
N LEU A 207 25.90 30.72 -14.67
CA LEU A 207 24.67 29.93 -14.81
C LEU A 207 24.23 29.24 -13.51
N VAL A 208 25.18 28.90 -12.62
CA VAL A 208 24.90 28.23 -11.34
C VAL A 208 24.19 29.16 -10.34
N ASP A 209 24.40 30.47 -10.43
CA ASP A 209 23.75 31.46 -9.57
C ASP A 209 22.37 31.93 -10.07
N GLU A 210 21.95 31.48 -11.25
CA GLU A 210 20.79 31.99 -11.99
C GLU A 210 19.59 31.04 -11.96
N ASN A 211 18.38 31.59 -11.86
CA ASN A 211 17.13 30.83 -11.86
C ASN A 211 16.77 30.39 -13.28
N ILE A 212 17.39 29.31 -13.74
CA ILE A 212 17.25 28.75 -15.10
C ILE A 212 16.68 27.35 -15.15
N VAL A 213 16.82 26.53 -14.11
CA VAL A 213 16.51 25.09 -14.18
C VAL A 213 15.00 24.87 -14.01
N PRO A 214 14.29 24.27 -15.00
CA PRO A 214 12.86 24.03 -14.90
C PRO A 214 12.57 22.94 -13.87
N CYS A 215 11.73 23.27 -12.90
CA CYS A 215 11.29 22.37 -11.85
C CYS A 215 9.98 21.66 -12.24
N GLU A 216 9.76 20.44 -11.77
CA GLU A 216 8.46 19.79 -11.88
C GLU A 216 7.47 20.48 -10.94
N SER A 217 6.52 21.20 -11.53
CA SER A 217 5.40 21.83 -10.84
C SER A 217 4.09 21.40 -11.49
N TYR A 218 3.09 21.07 -10.67
CA TYR A 218 1.72 20.76 -11.12
C TYR A 218 0.80 21.99 -11.04
N LEU A 219 1.41 23.17 -11.13
CA LEU A 219 0.77 24.47 -11.27
C LEU A 219 0.87 24.92 -12.74
N GLU A 220 0.01 25.84 -13.16
CA GLU A 220 0.06 26.41 -14.52
C GLU A 220 1.33 27.25 -14.75
N GLN A 221 1.86 27.85 -13.69
CA GLN A 221 3.08 28.65 -13.74
C GLN A 221 4.35 27.77 -13.75
N LYS A 222 5.26 28.08 -14.68
CA LYS A 222 6.60 27.48 -14.77
C LYS A 222 7.47 27.97 -13.62
N ILE A 223 7.99 27.03 -12.81
CA ILE A 223 8.94 27.33 -11.74
C ILE A 223 10.36 27.07 -12.25
N PHE A 224 11.23 28.07 -12.09
CA PHE A 224 12.66 27.99 -12.42
C PHE A 224 13.49 28.32 -11.18
N GLN A 225 14.50 27.51 -10.88
CA GLN A 225 15.38 27.67 -9.73
C GLN A 225 16.85 27.52 -10.11
N LYS A 226 17.75 27.81 -9.17
CA LYS A 226 19.19 27.65 -9.35
C LYS A 226 19.58 26.17 -9.43
N PRO A 227 20.56 25.77 -10.26
CA PRO A 227 21.04 24.40 -10.31
C PRO A 227 21.34 23.72 -8.95
N PRO A 228 21.94 24.40 -7.93
CA PRO A 228 22.19 23.78 -6.63
C PRO A 228 20.91 23.48 -5.82
N GLU A 229 19.84 24.26 -6.04
CA GLU A 229 18.55 24.17 -5.33
C GLU A 229 17.61 23.11 -5.92
N VAL A 230 17.98 22.55 -7.08
CA VAL A 230 17.22 21.51 -7.78
C VAL A 230 17.87 20.13 -7.56
N GLY A 231 17.02 19.12 -7.41
CA GLY A 231 17.39 17.73 -7.23
C GLY A 231 16.80 16.81 -8.29
N ARG A 232 17.62 15.88 -8.77
CA ARG A 232 17.21 14.76 -9.64
C ARG A 232 16.59 13.64 -8.82
N LEU A 233 15.60 12.91 -9.37
CA LEU A 233 15.01 11.76 -8.69
C LEU A 233 15.61 10.45 -9.20
N MET A 234 15.45 9.39 -8.40
CA MET A 234 15.76 8.03 -8.86
C MET A 234 14.74 7.63 -9.95
N PRO A 235 15.18 7.16 -11.15
CA PRO A 235 14.27 6.88 -12.26
C PRO A 235 13.06 5.98 -11.94
N PRO A 236 13.15 4.92 -11.10
CA PRO A 236 11.98 4.13 -10.72
C PRO A 236 10.91 4.93 -9.96
N PHE A 237 11.30 5.95 -9.17
CA PHE A 237 10.36 6.79 -8.44
C PHE A 237 9.62 7.77 -9.35
N TRP A 238 10.24 8.20 -10.45
CA TRP A 238 9.56 8.99 -11.47
C TRP A 238 8.35 8.26 -12.06
N ASP A 239 8.46 6.94 -12.27
CA ASP A 239 7.35 6.17 -12.84
C ASP A 239 6.21 5.97 -11.85
N ILE A 240 6.52 5.85 -10.55
CA ILE A 240 5.52 5.90 -9.46
C ILE A 240 4.76 7.24 -9.49
N LEU A 241 5.47 8.38 -9.52
CA LEU A 241 4.84 9.71 -9.57
C LEU A 241 3.98 9.92 -10.84
N LYS A 242 4.45 9.46 -12.01
CA LYS A 242 3.68 9.52 -13.27
C LYS A 242 2.41 8.68 -13.19
N LYS A 243 2.43 7.52 -12.53
CA LYS A 243 1.24 6.66 -12.32
C LYS A 243 0.29 7.31 -11.31
N ALA A 244 0.79 7.79 -10.17
CA ALA A 244 0.01 8.50 -9.15
C ALA A 244 -0.78 9.68 -9.75
N ARG A 245 -0.13 10.48 -10.61
CA ARG A 245 -0.79 11.58 -11.32
C ARG A 245 -1.90 11.10 -12.28
N LYS A 246 -1.73 9.95 -12.95
CA LYS A 246 -2.78 9.35 -13.81
C LYS A 246 -3.97 8.84 -13.00
N GLU A 247 -3.75 8.42 -11.76
CA GLU A 247 -4.81 8.07 -10.81
C GLU A 247 -5.50 9.30 -10.18
N GLY A 248 -5.05 10.51 -10.51
CA GLY A 248 -5.67 11.77 -10.08
C GLY A 248 -5.05 12.42 -8.84
N LEU A 249 -3.92 11.91 -8.33
CA LEU A 249 -3.27 12.50 -7.16
C LEU A 249 -2.68 13.88 -7.43
N GLY A 250 -3.06 14.85 -6.59
CA GLY A 250 -2.50 16.19 -6.58
C GLY A 250 -1.12 16.22 -5.94
N LEU A 251 -0.06 16.02 -6.73
CA LEU A 251 1.34 16.01 -6.28
C LEU A 251 1.95 17.41 -6.02
N HIS A 252 1.13 18.38 -5.60
CA HIS A 252 1.52 19.79 -5.42
C HIS A 252 2.68 20.00 -4.43
N ASN A 253 2.85 19.09 -3.48
CA ASN A 253 3.84 19.21 -2.40
C ASN A 253 5.28 18.78 -2.75
N LEU A 254 5.58 18.29 -3.97
CA LEU A 254 6.95 17.83 -4.32
C LEU A 254 8.05 18.87 -4.04
N SER A 255 7.76 20.16 -4.25
CA SER A 255 8.69 21.26 -3.99
C SER A 255 8.78 21.70 -2.51
N SER A 256 7.92 21.19 -1.62
CA SER A 256 7.86 21.62 -0.21
C SER A 256 8.93 21.00 0.69
N HIS A 257 9.70 20.03 0.18
CA HIS A 257 10.60 19.20 1.00
C HIS A 257 12.07 19.67 0.98
N GLY A 258 12.28 20.98 0.84
CA GLY A 258 13.58 21.66 0.98
C GLY A 258 14.43 21.74 -0.30
N ARG A 259 14.27 20.80 -1.24
CA ARG A 259 14.88 20.85 -2.57
C ARG A 259 13.81 20.73 -3.64
N HIS A 260 13.89 21.55 -4.67
CA HIS A 260 12.96 21.48 -5.80
C HIS A 260 13.27 20.27 -6.67
N VAL A 261 12.24 19.66 -7.24
CA VAL A 261 12.39 18.50 -8.13
C VAL A 261 12.64 18.98 -9.55
N LEU A 262 13.64 18.43 -10.24
CA LEU A 262 13.90 18.69 -11.66
C LEU A 262 12.68 18.31 -12.52
N SER A 263 12.39 19.03 -13.61
CA SER A 263 11.31 18.61 -14.51
C SER A 263 11.56 17.20 -15.08
N SER A 264 10.51 16.37 -15.09
CA SER A 264 10.50 15.03 -15.68
C SER A 264 10.76 15.00 -17.20
N SER A 265 10.67 16.16 -17.87
CA SER A 265 11.10 16.32 -19.27
C SER A 265 12.63 16.39 -19.41
N PHE A 266 13.31 16.90 -18.38
CA PHE A 266 14.74 17.20 -18.36
C PHE A 266 15.57 16.15 -17.61
N ASP A 267 15.02 15.47 -16.61
CA ASP A 267 15.67 14.36 -15.89
C ASP A 267 15.73 13.09 -16.76
N ARG A 268 16.65 13.09 -17.73
CA ARG A 268 16.88 11.99 -18.70
C ARG A 268 18.37 11.87 -19.03
N GLU A 269 18.82 10.64 -19.30
CA GLU A 269 20.22 10.30 -19.61
C GLU A 269 20.86 11.21 -20.69
N ASN A 270 20.10 11.57 -21.73
CA ASN A 270 20.55 12.47 -22.81
C ASN A 270 21.00 13.86 -22.32
N TYR A 271 20.63 14.27 -21.11
CA TYR A 271 20.96 15.56 -20.50
C TYR A 271 21.90 15.44 -19.31
N ASP A 272 22.33 14.23 -18.92
CA ASP A 272 23.19 13.99 -17.75
C ASP A 272 24.44 14.87 -17.77
N GLN A 273 25.14 14.93 -18.92
CA GLN A 273 26.34 15.75 -19.09
C GLN A 273 26.09 17.24 -18.80
N VAL A 274 24.90 17.76 -19.13
CA VAL A 274 24.53 19.16 -18.87
C VAL A 274 24.15 19.37 -17.41
N LEU A 275 23.41 18.42 -16.81
CA LEU A 275 23.03 18.46 -15.41
C LEU A 275 24.26 18.36 -14.49
N ASP A 276 25.20 17.48 -14.81
CA ASP A 276 26.49 17.33 -14.12
C ASP A 276 27.37 18.58 -14.27
N PHE A 277 27.40 19.19 -15.46
CA PHE A 277 28.11 20.44 -15.70
C PHE A 277 27.56 21.59 -14.83
N LEU A 278 26.22 21.68 -14.72
CA LEU A 278 25.53 22.63 -13.85
C LEU A 278 25.55 22.25 -12.36
N GLY A 279 26.00 21.03 -12.01
CA GLY A 279 26.08 20.55 -10.63
C GLY A 279 24.75 20.11 -10.01
N VAL A 280 23.73 19.80 -10.83
CA VAL A 280 22.41 19.33 -10.38
C VAL A 280 22.52 17.87 -9.90
N LYS A 281 22.56 17.68 -8.58
CA LYS A 281 22.72 16.35 -7.96
C LYS A 281 21.37 15.66 -7.75
N HIS A 282 21.39 14.36 -7.43
CA HIS A 282 20.21 13.70 -6.90
C HIS A 282 19.75 14.31 -5.56
N VAL A 283 18.46 14.18 -5.26
CA VAL A 283 17.93 14.42 -3.91
C VAL A 283 18.53 13.42 -2.91
N GLU A 284 18.63 13.83 -1.66
CA GLU A 284 19.06 12.96 -0.56
C GLU A 284 17.99 11.91 -0.23
N ASP A 285 18.38 10.77 0.33
CA ASP A 285 17.43 9.68 0.64
C ASP A 285 16.35 10.11 1.65
N GLU A 286 16.67 11.06 2.52
CA GLU A 286 15.77 11.73 3.46
C GLU A 286 14.68 12.59 2.78
N TRP A 287 14.88 13.02 1.53
CA TRP A 287 13.84 13.73 0.76
C TRP A 287 12.65 12.80 0.44
N TYR A 288 12.90 11.53 0.10
CA TYR A 288 11.83 10.56 -0.14
C TYR A 288 11.01 10.30 1.13
N ALA A 289 11.66 10.30 2.30
CA ALA A 289 10.99 10.15 3.58
C ALA A 289 9.98 11.29 3.87
N LYS A 290 10.24 12.49 3.35
CA LYS A 290 9.29 13.63 3.45
C LYS A 290 8.22 13.59 2.35
N CYS A 291 8.63 13.23 1.13
CA CYS A 291 7.76 13.20 -0.05
C CYS A 291 6.63 12.18 0.03
N ILE A 292 6.92 10.95 0.50
CA ILE A 292 5.94 9.83 0.50
C ILE A 292 4.67 10.17 1.30
N PRO A 293 4.75 10.58 2.59
CA PRO A 293 3.58 10.98 3.35
C PRO A 293 3.03 12.34 2.88
N GLY A 294 3.88 13.31 2.55
CA GLY A 294 3.47 14.66 2.11
C GLY A 294 2.68 14.69 0.80
N SER A 295 2.81 13.64 -0.02
CA SER A 295 2.09 13.45 -1.28
C SER A 295 0.97 12.38 -1.22
N ASN A 296 0.65 11.87 -0.02
CA ASN A 296 -0.35 10.82 0.22
C ASN A 296 -0.18 9.55 -0.65
N LEU A 297 1.07 9.15 -0.95
CA LEU A 297 1.36 8.01 -1.84
C LEU A 297 1.06 6.63 -1.20
N ILE A 298 0.49 6.59 0.00
CA ILE A 298 0.21 5.35 0.76
C ILE A 298 -1.28 5.01 0.71
N LEU A 299 -2.15 5.99 0.99
CA LEU A 299 -3.61 5.80 1.01
C LEU A 299 -4.32 6.36 -0.22
N GLY A 300 -3.71 7.30 -0.94
CA GLY A 300 -4.33 7.97 -2.08
C GLY A 300 -4.14 7.29 -3.44
N VAL A 301 -3.38 6.19 -3.49
CA VAL A 301 -3.06 5.40 -4.70
C VAL A 301 -3.84 4.08 -4.74
N SER A 302 -3.91 3.44 -5.91
CA SER A 302 -4.29 2.04 -6.07
C SER A 302 -3.41 1.09 -5.23
N GLU A 303 -3.92 -0.12 -4.94
CA GLU A 303 -3.09 -1.13 -4.24
C GLU A 303 -1.89 -1.55 -5.11
N GLU A 304 -2.08 -1.67 -6.42
CA GLU A 304 -1.02 -1.98 -7.39
C GLU A 304 0.15 -0.97 -7.29
N LEU A 305 -0.17 0.33 -7.31
CA LEU A 305 0.83 1.38 -7.23
C LEU A 305 1.45 1.52 -5.82
N TYR A 306 0.68 1.26 -4.77
CA TYR A 306 1.21 1.12 -3.40
C TYR A 306 2.23 -0.03 -3.31
N LEU A 307 1.99 -1.17 -3.97
CA LEU A 307 2.97 -2.26 -3.99
C LEU A 307 4.20 -1.93 -4.84
N GLU A 308 4.08 -1.16 -5.92
CA GLU A 308 5.25 -0.64 -6.64
C GLU A 308 6.10 0.30 -5.76
N LEU A 309 5.46 1.15 -4.95
CA LEU A 309 6.15 1.97 -3.96
C LEU A 309 6.87 1.11 -2.91
N LEU A 310 6.20 0.10 -2.34
CA LEU A 310 6.85 -0.82 -1.39
C LEU A 310 8.02 -1.58 -2.03
N LEU A 311 7.91 -1.99 -3.30
CA LEU A 311 9.02 -2.63 -4.02
C LEU A 311 10.21 -1.69 -4.21
N PHE A 312 9.98 -0.43 -4.60
CA PHE A 312 11.03 0.60 -4.70
C PHE A 312 11.76 0.78 -3.35
N LEU A 313 11.02 0.81 -2.24
CA LEU A 313 11.61 0.88 -0.90
C LEU A 313 12.37 -0.41 -0.54
N ALA A 314 11.83 -1.58 -0.89
CA ALA A 314 12.43 -2.88 -0.60
C ALA A 314 13.79 -3.08 -1.29
N GLU A 315 13.90 -2.69 -2.56
CA GLU A 315 15.15 -2.81 -3.33
C GLU A 315 16.28 -1.95 -2.77
N LYS A 316 15.96 -0.74 -2.30
CA LYS A 316 16.95 0.23 -1.82
C LYS A 316 17.00 0.31 -0.29
N TRP A 317 16.35 -0.61 0.41
CA TRP A 317 16.16 -0.56 1.84
C TRP A 317 17.49 -0.43 2.60
N ARG A 318 18.39 -1.40 2.38
CA ARG A 318 19.68 -1.46 3.08
C ARG A 318 20.74 -0.49 2.56
N SER A 319 20.61 -0.03 1.32
CA SER A 319 21.59 0.88 0.68
C SER A 319 21.31 2.35 0.95
N ASN A 320 20.04 2.74 1.08
CA ASN A 320 19.59 4.13 1.09
C ASN A 320 18.68 4.47 2.28
N PHE A 321 17.78 3.56 2.65
CA PHE A 321 16.61 3.92 3.47
C PHE A 321 16.70 3.50 4.95
N LEU A 322 17.49 2.49 5.30
CA LEU A 322 17.59 1.96 6.66
C LEU A 322 18.00 3.01 7.71
N ASN A 323 18.79 4.01 7.30
CA ASN A 323 19.36 5.05 8.17
C ASN A 323 18.65 6.42 8.05
N THR A 324 17.48 6.49 7.39
CA THR A 324 16.71 7.75 7.23
C THR A 324 15.43 7.75 8.08
N ASN A 325 14.74 8.88 8.14
CA ASN A 325 13.49 8.99 8.91
C ASN A 325 12.32 8.16 8.33
N ILE A 326 12.54 7.46 7.22
CA ILE A 326 11.54 6.59 6.59
C ILE A 326 11.02 5.49 7.53
N ILE A 327 11.84 5.07 8.52
CA ILE A 327 11.45 4.11 9.55
C ILE A 327 10.35 4.63 10.50
N TYR A 328 10.17 5.95 10.57
CA TYR A 328 9.14 6.62 11.38
C TYR A 328 7.87 6.95 10.57
N ILE A 329 7.86 6.72 9.25
CA ILE A 329 6.68 6.92 8.42
C ILE A 329 5.75 5.73 8.60
N HIS A 330 4.45 6.02 8.69
CA HIS A 330 3.40 5.01 8.73
C HIS A 330 3.20 4.34 7.36
N LEU A 331 4.13 3.46 6.96
CA LEU A 331 4.14 2.78 5.65
C LEU A 331 3.16 1.61 5.56
N LEU A 332 2.94 0.87 6.65
CA LEU A 332 2.29 -0.44 6.60
C LEU A 332 0.77 -0.34 6.83
N LYS A 333 -0.02 -0.57 5.78
CA LYS A 333 -1.47 -0.75 5.88
C LYS A 333 -1.85 -1.93 6.78
N TYR A 334 -2.80 -1.72 7.69
CA TYR A 334 -3.49 -2.75 8.46
C TYR A 334 -5.00 -2.49 8.56
N ALA A 335 -5.79 -3.54 8.71
CA ALA A 335 -7.23 -3.46 8.98
C ALA A 335 -7.47 -3.24 10.48
N SER A 336 -8.07 -2.11 10.83
CA SER A 336 -8.42 -1.74 12.21
C SER A 336 -9.60 -2.58 12.75
N LEU A 337 -9.90 -2.41 14.05
CA LEU A 337 -11.07 -3.03 14.69
C LEU A 337 -12.39 -2.67 14.00
N ASN A 338 -12.50 -1.46 13.46
CA ASN A 338 -13.69 -0.98 12.75
C ASN A 338 -13.80 -1.53 11.31
N GLY A 339 -12.73 -2.14 10.79
CA GLY A 339 -12.60 -2.53 9.39
C GLY A 339 -11.92 -1.47 8.51
N ASP A 340 -11.78 -0.24 9.00
CA ASP A 340 -11.08 0.84 8.30
C ASP A 340 -9.58 0.53 8.13
N VAL A 341 -8.99 1.02 7.03
CA VAL A 341 -7.53 0.94 6.82
C VAL A 341 -6.82 1.97 7.69
N SER A 342 -5.89 1.50 8.50
CA SER A 342 -4.97 2.30 9.32
C SER A 342 -3.52 1.98 8.95
N LEU A 343 -2.56 2.75 9.45
CA LEU A 343 -1.16 2.66 9.06
C LEU A 343 -0.25 2.51 10.28
N TYR A 344 0.75 1.64 10.19
CA TYR A 344 1.84 1.50 11.17
C TYR A 344 3.16 1.99 10.60
N SER A 345 4.00 2.61 11.46
CA SER A 345 5.40 2.86 11.15
C SER A 345 6.29 1.64 11.41
N VAL A 346 7.42 1.59 10.70
CA VAL A 346 8.40 0.51 10.81
C VAL A 346 8.91 0.39 12.25
N ASN A 347 9.22 1.54 12.85
CA ASN A 347 9.71 1.67 14.22
C ASN A 347 8.68 1.19 15.27
N GLU A 348 7.37 1.38 15.06
CA GLU A 348 6.34 0.85 15.98
C GLU A 348 6.26 -0.68 15.94
N VAL A 349 6.31 -1.27 14.74
CA VAL A 349 6.31 -2.74 14.59
C VAL A 349 7.59 -3.35 15.16
N GLN A 350 8.75 -2.73 14.90
CA GLN A 350 10.04 -3.17 15.49
C GLN A 350 10.08 -3.06 17.02
N ARG A 351 9.40 -2.06 17.61
CA ARG A 351 9.23 -1.92 19.07
C ARG A 351 8.16 -2.83 19.67
N ASN A 352 7.50 -3.68 18.88
CA ASN A 352 6.37 -4.52 19.28
C ASN A 352 5.18 -3.74 19.87
N VAL A 353 4.94 -2.50 19.43
CA VAL A 353 3.74 -1.72 19.82
C VAL A 353 2.48 -2.36 19.26
N GLY A 354 2.59 -2.93 18.05
CA GLY A 354 1.62 -3.83 17.44
C GLY A 354 2.33 -4.79 16.49
N LYS A 355 1.64 -5.87 16.11
CA LYS A 355 2.13 -6.83 15.12
C LYS A 355 1.22 -6.83 13.90
N VAL A 356 1.83 -6.78 12.72
CA VAL A 356 1.14 -6.90 11.44
C VAL A 356 1.21 -8.35 10.96
N LEU A 357 0.05 -8.91 10.60
CA LEU A 357 -0.13 -10.29 10.15
C LEU A 357 -0.53 -10.36 8.68
N VAL A 358 -0.08 -11.40 7.97
CA VAL A 358 -0.51 -11.75 6.61
C VAL A 358 -1.01 -13.19 6.60
N SER A 359 -2.05 -13.46 5.82
CA SER A 359 -2.55 -14.82 5.59
C SER A 359 -1.56 -15.60 4.74
N GLN A 360 -1.12 -16.76 5.22
CA GLN A 360 -0.26 -17.66 4.44
C GLN A 360 -1.01 -18.14 3.19
N GLU A 361 -2.28 -18.50 3.33
CA GLU A 361 -3.15 -18.89 2.22
C GLU A 361 -4.16 -17.77 1.86
N PRO A 362 -4.24 -17.31 0.60
CA PRO A 362 -5.08 -16.16 0.24
C PRO A 362 -6.57 -16.42 0.43
N HIS A 363 -7.05 -17.65 0.26
CA HIS A 363 -8.46 -18.01 0.42
C HIS A 363 -8.94 -17.99 1.88
N TYR A 364 -8.05 -17.92 2.87
CA TYR A 364 -8.39 -17.72 4.28
C TYR A 364 -8.30 -16.25 4.73
N THR A 365 -7.87 -15.32 3.86
CA THR A 365 -7.63 -13.91 4.20
C THR A 365 -8.83 -13.25 4.90
N SER A 366 -10.03 -13.32 4.33
CA SER A 366 -11.22 -12.73 4.95
C SER A 366 -11.58 -13.43 6.25
N TRP A 367 -11.47 -14.77 6.31
CA TRP A 367 -11.74 -15.54 7.53
C TRP A 367 -10.88 -15.05 8.70
N LEU A 368 -9.57 -14.94 8.48
CA LEU A 368 -8.63 -14.47 9.51
C LEU A 368 -8.89 -13.02 9.92
N ILE A 369 -9.12 -12.11 8.96
CA ILE A 369 -9.43 -10.70 9.24
C ILE A 369 -10.73 -10.57 10.04
N ASP A 370 -11.79 -11.26 9.62
CA ASP A 370 -13.12 -11.15 10.20
C ASP A 370 -13.13 -11.69 11.65
N TRP A 371 -12.53 -12.86 11.89
CA TRP A 371 -12.41 -13.42 13.24
C TRP A 371 -11.42 -12.65 14.12
N ASN A 372 -10.38 -12.02 13.57
CA ASN A 372 -9.50 -11.17 14.37
C ASN A 372 -10.24 -9.94 14.93
N ARG A 373 -11.25 -9.41 14.23
CA ARG A 373 -12.14 -8.37 14.77
C ARG A 373 -13.05 -8.90 15.89
N GLU A 374 -13.60 -10.11 15.75
CA GLU A 374 -14.35 -10.77 16.84
C GLU A 374 -13.48 -11.00 18.09
N PHE A 375 -12.19 -11.28 17.91
CA PHE A 375 -11.18 -11.32 18.97
C PHE A 375 -10.64 -9.93 19.38
N ARG A 376 -11.31 -8.84 18.99
CA ARG A 376 -10.95 -7.44 19.31
C ARG A 376 -9.49 -7.07 18.98
N CYS A 377 -8.91 -7.68 17.95
CA CYS A 377 -7.50 -7.54 17.57
C CYS A 377 -6.52 -7.79 18.74
N SER A 378 -6.84 -8.79 19.57
CA SER A 378 -6.18 -9.07 20.85
C SER A 378 -4.65 -9.09 20.77
N GLY A 379 -4.01 -8.48 21.76
CA GLY A 379 -2.55 -8.37 21.85
C GLY A 379 -1.94 -7.47 20.77
N GLY A 380 -2.68 -6.49 20.26
CA GLY A 380 -2.20 -5.54 19.25
C GLY A 380 -1.88 -6.19 17.90
N ARG A 381 -2.58 -7.28 17.56
CA ARG A 381 -2.38 -8.03 16.31
C ARG A 381 -3.40 -7.60 15.28
N PHE A 382 -2.92 -7.09 14.15
CA PHE A 382 -3.75 -6.60 13.05
C PHE A 382 -3.31 -7.24 11.74
N PHE A 383 -4.27 -7.57 10.87
CA PHE A 383 -3.96 -8.11 9.55
C PHE A 383 -3.78 -6.99 8.52
N VAL A 384 -2.91 -7.20 7.53
CA VAL A 384 -2.86 -6.38 6.30
C VAL A 384 -4.26 -6.41 5.63
N PRO A 385 -4.78 -5.31 5.04
CA PRO A 385 -6.10 -5.31 4.43
C PRO A 385 -6.25 -6.36 3.34
N LYS A 386 -7.49 -6.87 3.15
CA LYS A 386 -7.79 -7.90 2.16
C LYS A 386 -7.35 -7.49 0.74
N SER A 387 -7.68 -6.26 0.32
CA SER A 387 -7.31 -5.71 -0.99
C SER A 387 -5.80 -5.73 -1.22
N THR A 388 -5.02 -5.26 -0.23
CA THR A 388 -3.56 -5.31 -0.27
C THR A 388 -3.03 -6.74 -0.33
N GLN A 389 -3.58 -7.68 0.45
CA GLN A 389 -3.17 -9.09 0.40
C GLN A 389 -3.49 -9.77 -0.94
N GLU A 390 -4.62 -9.41 -1.57
CA GLU A 390 -5.00 -9.85 -2.92
C GLU A 390 -4.06 -9.29 -3.99
N ALA A 391 -3.75 -7.98 -3.94
CA ALA A 391 -2.75 -7.35 -4.82
C ALA A 391 -1.35 -7.98 -4.66
N ILE A 392 -0.96 -8.38 -3.44
CA ILE A 392 0.30 -9.10 -3.18
C ILE A 392 0.32 -10.47 -3.87
N GLN A 393 -0.82 -11.14 -4.06
CA GLN A 393 -0.87 -12.39 -4.83
C GLN A 393 -0.57 -12.16 -6.31
N LEU A 394 -1.06 -11.04 -6.87
CA LEU A 394 -0.93 -10.66 -8.28
C LEU A 394 0.43 -9.98 -8.59
N CYS A 395 1.15 -9.54 -7.56
CA CYS A 395 2.44 -8.88 -7.69
C CYS A 395 3.50 -9.81 -8.30
N SER A 396 4.03 -9.44 -9.48
CA SER A 396 5.08 -10.20 -10.19
C SER A 396 6.36 -10.44 -9.38
N ARG A 397 6.65 -9.56 -8.40
CA ARG A 397 7.84 -9.61 -7.53
C ARG A 397 7.50 -9.96 -6.07
N ARG A 398 6.37 -10.63 -5.86
CA ARG A 398 5.85 -11.07 -4.54
C ARG A 398 6.92 -11.65 -3.61
N HIS A 399 7.83 -12.51 -4.10
CA HIS A 399 8.83 -13.14 -3.24
C HIS A 399 9.79 -12.10 -2.61
N THR A 400 10.27 -11.13 -3.40
CA THR A 400 11.11 -10.02 -2.91
C THR A 400 10.35 -9.19 -1.88
N LEU A 401 9.09 -8.85 -2.18
CA LEU A 401 8.25 -8.05 -1.28
C LEU A 401 7.96 -8.76 0.04
N LEU A 402 7.48 -10.01 0.01
CA LEU A 402 7.17 -10.78 1.21
C LEU A 402 8.42 -11.06 2.07
N LYS A 403 9.57 -11.30 1.44
CA LYS A 403 10.83 -11.44 2.16
C LYS A 403 11.21 -10.14 2.89
N TRP A 404 11.13 -8.99 2.22
CA TRP A 404 11.39 -7.70 2.85
C TRP A 404 10.39 -7.37 3.98
N LEU A 405 9.10 -7.66 3.77
CA LEU A 405 8.07 -7.50 4.80
C LEU A 405 8.33 -8.39 6.03
N SER A 406 8.79 -9.62 5.84
CA SER A 406 9.21 -10.52 6.93
C SER A 406 10.48 -10.02 7.63
N ASP A 407 11.56 -9.83 6.86
CA ASP A 407 12.91 -9.67 7.39
C ASP A 407 13.13 -8.28 8.01
N GLU A 408 12.61 -7.22 7.37
CA GLU A 408 12.86 -5.82 7.76
C GLU A 408 11.66 -5.23 8.52
N MET A 409 10.44 -5.50 8.05
CA MET A 409 9.19 -4.96 8.62
C MET A 409 8.54 -5.85 9.68
N LYS A 410 9.08 -7.05 9.93
CA LYS A 410 8.60 -8.03 10.95
C LYS A 410 7.13 -8.43 10.80
N VAL A 411 6.61 -8.44 9.57
CA VAL A 411 5.26 -8.92 9.24
C VAL A 411 5.23 -10.45 9.35
N GLU A 412 4.34 -10.97 10.18
CA GLU A 412 4.25 -12.40 10.51
C GLU A 412 3.23 -13.11 9.59
N SER A 413 3.65 -14.16 8.88
CA SER A 413 2.77 -14.96 8.02
C SER A 413 2.12 -16.08 8.83
N VAL A 414 0.79 -16.15 8.84
CA VAL A 414 0.03 -17.12 9.65
C VAL A 414 -1.04 -17.83 8.83
N ASN A 415 -1.22 -19.12 9.10
CA ASN A 415 -2.38 -19.90 8.67
C ASN A 415 -3.44 -19.97 9.80
N VAL A 416 -4.56 -20.65 9.55
CA VAL A 416 -5.69 -20.74 10.52
C VAL A 416 -5.28 -21.43 11.82
N PHE A 417 -4.44 -22.46 11.77
CA PHE A 417 -3.96 -23.16 12.96
C PHE A 417 -3.01 -22.30 13.81
N ASN A 418 -2.04 -21.64 13.18
CA ASN A 418 -1.10 -20.73 13.84
C ASN A 418 -1.84 -19.57 14.50
N PHE A 419 -2.82 -18.99 13.79
CA PHE A 419 -3.69 -17.95 14.36
C PHE A 419 -4.49 -18.46 15.57
N ALA A 420 -5.08 -19.67 15.48
CA ALA A 420 -5.80 -20.29 16.60
C ALA A 420 -4.89 -20.49 17.84
N ALA A 421 -3.67 -20.96 17.63
CA ALA A 421 -2.68 -21.15 18.69
C ALA A 421 -2.24 -19.82 19.33
N LEU A 422 -2.06 -18.76 18.52
CA LEU A 422 -1.78 -17.41 19.01
C LEU A 422 -2.94 -16.88 19.88
N VAL A 423 -4.18 -17.05 19.45
CA VAL A 423 -5.38 -16.66 20.23
C VAL A 423 -5.48 -17.46 21.52
N THR A 424 -5.27 -18.78 21.48
CA THR A 424 -5.28 -19.66 22.69
C THR A 424 -4.35 -19.12 23.79
N ASN A 425 -3.13 -18.71 23.42
CA ASN A 425 -2.15 -18.19 24.39
C ASN A 425 -2.57 -16.84 25.01
N MET A 426 -3.42 -16.05 24.34
CA MET A 426 -3.94 -14.77 24.86
C MET A 426 -5.19 -14.93 25.73
N LEU A 427 -6.04 -15.91 25.42
CA LEU A 427 -7.30 -16.16 26.14
C LEU A 427 -7.12 -16.57 27.60
N ALA A 428 -5.91 -16.99 28.00
CA ALA A 428 -5.61 -17.48 29.33
C ALA A 428 -5.81 -16.45 30.48
N ALA A 429 -6.03 -15.16 30.19
CA ALA A 429 -5.97 -14.10 31.21
C ALA A 429 -7.08 -13.03 31.19
N ILE A 430 -7.98 -12.92 30.19
CA ILE A 430 -8.62 -11.62 29.90
C ILE A 430 -10.17 -11.58 29.82
N ASP A 431 -10.89 -12.45 29.08
CA ASP A 431 -12.34 -12.28 28.87
C ASP A 431 -13.10 -13.60 28.64
N ARG A 432 -14.19 -13.83 29.40
CA ARG A 432 -15.08 -14.99 29.24
C ARG A 432 -15.75 -15.04 27.87
N ASN A 433 -16.14 -13.87 27.33
CA ASN A 433 -16.86 -13.79 26.07
C ASN A 433 -15.95 -14.24 24.92
N LEU A 434 -14.67 -13.84 24.94
CA LEU A 434 -13.68 -14.25 23.94
C LEU A 434 -13.42 -15.77 23.98
N ALA A 435 -13.47 -16.40 25.15
CA ALA A 435 -13.37 -17.86 25.25
C ALA A 435 -14.57 -18.58 24.62
N VAL A 436 -15.79 -18.03 24.71
CA VAL A 436 -16.97 -18.56 24.00
C VAL A 436 -16.85 -18.36 22.49
N VAL A 437 -16.51 -17.13 22.05
CA VAL A 437 -16.25 -16.79 20.63
C VAL A 437 -15.19 -17.73 20.01
N TYR A 438 -14.16 -18.10 20.77
CA TYR A 438 -13.13 -19.01 20.30
C TYR A 438 -13.63 -20.44 20.06
N VAL A 439 -14.60 -20.94 20.85
CA VAL A 439 -15.26 -22.22 20.56
C VAL A 439 -16.08 -22.13 19.26
N HIS A 440 -16.78 -21.01 19.01
CA HIS A 440 -17.45 -20.78 17.72
C HIS A 440 -16.46 -20.75 16.54
N PHE A 441 -15.29 -20.11 16.71
CA PHE A 441 -14.23 -20.08 15.70
C PHE A 441 -13.71 -21.48 15.36
N LEU A 442 -13.40 -22.31 16.36
CA LEU A 442 -12.93 -23.69 16.11
C LEU A 442 -14.04 -24.56 15.48
N TYR A 443 -15.28 -24.44 15.96
CA TYR A 443 -16.43 -25.13 15.39
C TYR A 443 -16.61 -24.82 13.90
N HIS A 444 -16.61 -23.54 13.54
CA HIS A 444 -16.81 -23.13 12.15
C HIS A 444 -15.59 -23.36 11.25
N SER A 445 -14.37 -23.22 11.79
CA SER A 445 -13.15 -23.52 11.04
C SER A 445 -13.07 -25.01 10.72
N LEU A 446 -13.53 -25.89 11.61
CA LEU A 446 -13.69 -27.31 11.31
C LEU A 446 -14.81 -27.55 10.29
N SER A 447 -16.00 -26.98 10.48
CA SER A 447 -17.14 -27.24 9.59
C SER A 447 -16.92 -26.75 8.15
N LYS A 448 -16.01 -25.80 7.95
CA LYS A 448 -15.58 -25.29 6.64
C LYS A 448 -14.33 -25.98 6.09
N ASN A 449 -13.78 -26.97 6.80
CA ASN A 449 -12.51 -27.64 6.48
C ASN A 449 -11.29 -26.70 6.39
N TYR A 450 -11.28 -25.63 7.19
CA TYR A 450 -10.15 -24.72 7.36
C TYR A 450 -9.18 -25.18 8.46
N LEU A 451 -9.64 -26.07 9.34
CA LEU A 451 -8.84 -26.87 10.27
C LEU A 451 -9.22 -28.34 10.11
N SER A 452 -8.24 -29.23 10.22
CA SER A 452 -8.45 -30.67 10.32
C SER A 452 -8.91 -31.10 11.72
N GLU A 453 -9.48 -32.30 11.83
CA GLU A 453 -9.92 -32.85 13.12
C GLU A 453 -8.75 -32.97 14.12
N GLN A 454 -7.56 -33.33 13.64
CA GLN A 454 -6.36 -33.47 14.48
C GLN A 454 -5.83 -32.12 15.01
N GLU A 455 -5.91 -31.07 14.21
CA GLU A 455 -5.58 -29.70 14.63
C GLU A 455 -6.57 -29.19 15.68
N VAL A 456 -7.87 -29.43 15.48
CA VAL A 456 -8.89 -29.08 16.46
C VAL A 456 -8.72 -29.83 17.77
N ILE A 457 -8.38 -31.11 17.76
CA ILE A 457 -8.08 -31.87 18.99
C ILE A 457 -6.91 -31.23 19.77
N ASN A 458 -5.83 -30.83 19.09
CA ASN A 458 -4.68 -30.18 19.70
C ASN A 458 -5.04 -28.80 20.31
N LEU A 459 -5.80 -27.99 19.57
CA LEU A 459 -6.26 -26.68 20.04
C LEU A 459 -7.24 -26.81 21.22
N CYS A 460 -8.22 -27.73 21.14
CA CYS A 460 -9.18 -28.01 22.20
C CYS A 460 -8.54 -28.54 23.49
N ALA A 461 -7.41 -29.25 23.41
CA ALA A 461 -6.66 -29.70 24.59
C ALA A 461 -6.06 -28.54 25.40
N ARG A 462 -5.71 -27.43 24.75
CA ARG A 462 -5.08 -26.23 25.36
C ARG A 462 -6.04 -25.06 25.56
N MET A 463 -7.17 -25.06 24.85
CA MET A 463 -8.22 -24.05 24.89
C MET A 463 -8.79 -23.89 26.31
N PRO A 464 -8.92 -22.65 26.85
CA PRO A 464 -9.67 -22.42 28.08
C PRO A 464 -11.18 -22.50 27.84
N ILE A 465 -11.95 -22.92 28.84
CA ILE A 465 -13.42 -23.02 28.79
C ILE A 465 -14.07 -22.18 29.89
N VAL A 466 -15.29 -21.71 29.68
CA VAL A 466 -16.04 -20.91 30.67
C VAL A 466 -16.88 -21.83 31.56
N ASP A 467 -16.73 -21.68 32.89
CA ASP A 467 -17.56 -22.39 33.85
C ASP A 467 -18.94 -21.74 34.04
N ASN A 468 -19.85 -22.43 34.70
CA ASN A 468 -21.21 -21.94 34.99
C ASN A 468 -21.28 -20.71 35.93
N TYR A 469 -20.17 -20.23 36.47
CA TYR A 469 -20.07 -18.94 37.16
C TYR A 469 -19.42 -17.85 36.29
N GLY A 470 -19.19 -18.14 35.00
CA GLY A 470 -18.56 -17.21 34.06
C GLY A 470 -17.04 -17.12 34.18
N ARG A 471 -16.39 -18.05 34.91
CA ARG A 471 -14.93 -18.03 35.13
C ARG A 471 -14.21 -18.81 34.04
N VAL A 472 -13.06 -18.28 33.60
CA VAL A 472 -12.26 -18.89 32.54
C VAL A 472 -11.32 -19.95 33.13
N MET A 473 -11.54 -21.22 32.76
CA MET A 473 -10.83 -22.39 33.26
C MET A 473 -9.83 -22.92 32.22
N ALA A 474 -8.55 -22.61 32.43
CA ALA A 474 -7.45 -23.10 31.58
C ALA A 474 -7.16 -24.60 31.81
N ALA A 475 -7.19 -25.06 33.07
CA ALA A 475 -6.94 -26.45 33.45
C ALA A 475 -8.22 -27.17 33.88
N ARG A 476 -8.31 -28.47 33.57
CA ARG A 476 -9.47 -29.34 33.86
C ARG A 476 -9.07 -30.81 33.80
N LYS A 477 -9.65 -31.65 34.66
CA LYS A 477 -9.53 -33.12 34.61
C LYS A 477 -10.75 -33.78 33.96
N GLY A 478 -11.90 -33.09 33.98
CA GLY A 478 -13.14 -33.53 33.35
C GLY A 478 -14.06 -32.34 33.08
N VAL A 479 -15.02 -32.54 32.18
CA VAL A 479 -15.97 -31.49 31.76
C VAL A 479 -17.38 -32.02 31.82
N LEU A 480 -18.23 -31.34 32.58
CA LEU A 480 -19.67 -31.52 32.62
C LEU A 480 -20.31 -30.60 31.59
N VAL A 481 -21.30 -31.12 30.87
CA VAL A 481 -22.23 -30.27 30.10
C VAL A 481 -23.02 -29.33 31.03
N PRO A 482 -23.53 -28.17 30.55
CA PRO A 482 -24.24 -27.22 31.40
C PRO A 482 -25.42 -27.86 32.14
N ALA A 483 -25.75 -27.38 33.34
CA ALA A 483 -26.82 -27.97 34.14
C ALA A 483 -28.17 -27.97 33.42
N ASN A 484 -28.47 -26.91 32.67
CA ASN A 484 -29.72 -26.79 31.92
C ASN A 484 -29.85 -27.90 30.86
N GLY A 485 -30.98 -28.63 30.88
CA GLY A 485 -31.26 -29.77 30.00
C GLY A 485 -30.51 -31.07 30.31
N SER A 486 -29.57 -31.08 31.26
CA SER A 486 -28.72 -32.25 31.54
C SER A 486 -29.34 -33.27 32.49
N LYS A 487 -28.85 -34.51 32.44
CA LYS A 487 -29.28 -35.60 33.33
C LYS A 487 -28.50 -35.63 34.63
N TRP A 488 -27.21 -35.27 34.60
CA TRP A 488 -26.34 -35.27 35.78
C TRP A 488 -26.91 -34.39 36.91
N VAL A 489 -27.42 -33.19 36.61
CA VAL A 489 -28.01 -32.28 37.61
C VAL A 489 -29.20 -32.94 38.32
N SER A 490 -30.02 -33.72 37.61
CA SER A 490 -31.19 -34.40 38.20
C SER A 490 -30.81 -35.52 39.17
N LEU A 491 -29.62 -36.11 39.02
CA LEU A 491 -29.11 -37.20 39.86
C LEU A 491 -28.18 -36.72 40.99
N ILE A 492 -27.40 -35.68 40.72
CA ILE A 492 -26.28 -35.23 41.55
C ILE A 492 -26.66 -33.95 42.32
N GLY A 493 -27.53 -33.10 41.77
CA GLY A 493 -27.77 -31.74 42.28
C GLY A 493 -26.74 -30.77 41.70
N SER A 494 -25.99 -30.09 42.56
CA SER A 494 -24.87 -29.23 42.16
C SER A 494 -23.61 -30.05 41.83
N ASN A 495 -22.73 -29.55 40.96
CA ASN A 495 -21.43 -30.18 40.67
C ASN A 495 -20.57 -30.29 41.95
N PRO A 496 -20.32 -31.50 42.49
CA PRO A 496 -19.57 -31.71 43.73
C PRO A 496 -18.08 -31.97 43.47
N TRP A 497 -17.64 -31.95 42.21
CA TRP A 497 -16.32 -32.37 41.74
C TRP A 497 -15.42 -31.19 41.35
N ARG A 498 -15.78 -29.96 41.74
CA ARG A 498 -15.00 -28.74 41.45
C ARG A 498 -13.58 -28.85 42.00
N GLU A 499 -13.45 -29.28 43.26
CA GLU A 499 -12.16 -29.52 43.92
C GLU A 499 -11.37 -30.68 43.30
N ASP A 500 -12.04 -31.66 42.70
CA ASP A 500 -11.40 -32.72 41.91
C ASP A 500 -10.89 -32.23 40.53
N GLY A 501 -11.26 -31.01 40.11
CA GLY A 501 -10.90 -30.39 38.84
C GLY A 501 -11.89 -30.63 37.71
N PHE A 502 -13.16 -30.94 38.01
CA PHE A 502 -14.23 -31.05 37.01
C PHE A 502 -14.94 -29.70 36.82
N VAL A 503 -14.92 -29.23 35.57
CA VAL A 503 -15.54 -27.95 35.18
C VAL A 503 -16.96 -28.20 34.66
N GLU A 504 -17.93 -27.48 35.20
CA GLU A 504 -19.30 -27.40 34.67
C GLU A 504 -19.35 -26.26 33.66
N LEU A 505 -19.62 -26.57 32.39
CA LEU A 505 -19.74 -25.56 31.33
C LEU A 505 -20.87 -24.58 31.61
N GLY A 506 -20.67 -23.30 31.28
CA GLY A 506 -21.72 -22.30 31.33
C GLY A 506 -22.80 -22.48 30.26
N ASP A 507 -24.02 -21.99 30.56
CA ASP A 507 -25.15 -22.00 29.63
C ASP A 507 -24.89 -21.18 28.35
N ASP A 508 -23.88 -20.29 28.36
CA ASP A 508 -23.38 -19.56 27.17
C ASP A 508 -23.11 -20.48 25.96
N TYR A 509 -22.76 -21.76 26.19
CA TYR A 509 -22.52 -22.76 25.15
C TYR A 509 -23.78 -23.46 24.61
N LEU A 510 -24.96 -23.22 25.20
CA LEU A 510 -26.24 -23.72 24.70
C LEU A 510 -26.81 -22.82 23.60
N TYR A 511 -26.67 -21.50 23.76
CA TYR A 511 -27.34 -20.53 22.90
C TYR A 511 -26.77 -20.48 21.48
N SER A 512 -27.58 -19.96 20.55
CA SER A 512 -27.12 -19.61 19.22
C SER A 512 -26.21 -18.38 19.28
N GLY A 513 -25.26 -18.30 18.34
CA GLY A 513 -24.30 -17.20 18.25
C GLY A 513 -24.09 -16.75 16.81
N LYS A 514 -23.75 -15.48 16.59
CA LYS A 514 -23.44 -14.93 15.27
C LYS A 514 -22.17 -14.09 15.35
N PHE A 515 -21.12 -14.55 14.65
CA PHE A 515 -19.76 -13.99 14.69
C PHE A 515 -19.16 -14.10 13.28
N ALA A 516 -18.36 -13.14 12.86
CA ALA A 516 -17.69 -13.10 11.54
C ALA A 516 -18.66 -13.40 10.36
N GLY A 517 -19.90 -12.90 10.46
CA GLY A 517 -20.96 -13.12 9.48
C GLY A 517 -21.60 -14.52 9.47
N VAL A 518 -21.06 -15.51 10.18
CA VAL A 518 -21.61 -16.87 10.29
C VAL A 518 -22.47 -17.06 11.54
N SER A 519 -23.46 -17.94 11.48
CA SER A 519 -24.32 -18.30 12.62
C SER A 519 -24.11 -19.74 13.06
N THR A 520 -24.06 -19.94 14.38
CA THR A 520 -24.08 -21.25 15.03
C THR A 520 -25.50 -21.53 15.53
N PRO A 521 -26.14 -22.65 15.14
CA PRO A 521 -27.45 -23.05 15.68
C PRO A 521 -27.34 -23.42 17.17
N GLU A 522 -28.44 -23.25 17.90
CA GLU A 522 -28.56 -23.65 19.31
C GLU A 522 -28.10 -25.10 19.54
N ASN A 523 -27.52 -25.39 20.70
CA ASN A 523 -26.95 -26.68 21.11
C ASN A 523 -25.78 -27.23 20.26
N SER A 524 -25.45 -26.63 19.12
CA SER A 524 -24.39 -27.14 18.22
C SER A 524 -23.01 -27.17 18.88
N LEU A 525 -22.69 -26.16 19.70
CA LEU A 525 -21.42 -26.14 20.43
C LEU A 525 -21.33 -27.26 21.48
N ILE A 526 -22.42 -27.67 22.11
CA ILE A 526 -22.41 -28.79 23.04
C ILE A 526 -22.04 -30.11 22.34
N HIS A 527 -22.50 -30.32 21.10
CA HIS A 527 -22.08 -31.49 20.31
C HIS A 527 -20.58 -31.44 19.96
N PHE A 528 -20.06 -30.26 19.62
CA PHE A 528 -18.64 -30.04 19.37
C PHE A 528 -17.79 -30.28 20.64
N LEU A 529 -18.16 -29.68 21.77
CA LEU A 529 -17.47 -29.83 23.06
C LEU A 529 -17.51 -31.27 23.59
N LYS A 530 -18.62 -32.00 23.34
CA LYS A 530 -18.71 -33.45 23.63
C LYS A 530 -17.64 -34.25 22.89
N ARG A 531 -17.43 -33.96 21.59
CA ARG A 531 -16.48 -34.70 20.73
C ARG A 531 -15.02 -34.31 20.97
N TYR A 532 -14.71 -33.01 21.11
CA TYR A 532 -13.33 -32.51 21.08
C TYR A 532 -12.77 -32.04 22.42
N VAL A 533 -13.63 -31.74 23.41
CA VAL A 533 -13.23 -31.32 24.76
C VAL A 533 -13.55 -32.39 25.81
N GLY A 534 -14.32 -33.42 25.45
CA GLY A 534 -14.73 -34.49 26.37
C GLY A 534 -15.88 -34.12 27.30
N ALA A 535 -16.61 -33.03 27.01
CA ALA A 535 -17.79 -32.64 27.78
C ALA A 535 -18.80 -33.79 27.85
N SER A 536 -19.24 -34.16 29.04
CA SER A 536 -20.02 -35.39 29.26
C SER A 536 -21.21 -35.16 30.20
N ASP A 537 -22.26 -35.95 29.99
CA ASP A 537 -23.43 -36.05 30.86
C ASP A 537 -23.49 -37.46 31.48
N VAL A 538 -24.27 -37.66 32.53
CA VAL A 538 -24.69 -39.00 32.96
C VAL A 538 -25.62 -39.57 31.87
N PRO A 539 -25.42 -40.80 31.36
CA PRO A 539 -24.62 -41.91 31.91
C PRO A 539 -23.23 -42.12 31.29
N ASP A 540 -22.69 -41.16 30.53
CA ASP A 540 -21.47 -41.35 29.74
C ASP A 540 -20.19 -40.79 30.38
N ILE A 541 -20.32 -39.86 31.33
CA ILE A 541 -19.23 -39.28 32.13
C ILE A 541 -18.54 -40.31 33.03
N SER A 542 -17.21 -40.20 33.16
CA SER A 542 -16.43 -40.95 34.16
C SER A 542 -16.36 -40.16 35.47
N PRO A 543 -16.88 -40.66 36.60
CA PRO A 543 -16.81 -39.96 37.88
C PRO A 543 -15.38 -39.94 38.44
N PRO A 544 -14.97 -38.88 39.17
CA PRO A 544 -13.75 -38.89 39.98
C PRO A 544 -13.91 -39.71 41.26
N ASN A 545 -12.84 -39.84 42.05
CA ASN A 545 -12.84 -40.53 43.34
C ASN A 545 -13.45 -39.67 44.47
N ALA A 546 -14.70 -39.28 44.27
CA ALA A 546 -15.46 -38.40 45.15
C ALA A 546 -16.81 -39.00 45.53
N VAL A 547 -17.37 -38.49 46.63
CA VAL A 547 -18.72 -38.81 47.10
C VAL A 547 -19.73 -37.95 46.33
N ILE A 548 -20.89 -38.51 45.99
CA ILE A 548 -22.05 -37.74 45.52
C ILE A 548 -22.97 -37.51 46.72
N PRO A 549 -23.11 -36.28 47.25
CA PRO A 549 -23.89 -36.03 48.47
C PRO A 549 -25.34 -36.52 48.38
N THR A 550 -25.98 -36.34 47.22
CA THR A 550 -27.36 -36.77 46.93
C THR A 550 -27.59 -38.28 47.08
N MET A 551 -26.53 -39.12 47.14
CA MET A 551 -26.68 -40.56 47.37
C MET A 551 -27.04 -40.92 48.81
N SER A 552 -26.86 -40.03 49.79
CA SER A 552 -27.34 -40.25 51.17
C SER A 552 -28.86 -40.07 51.31
N ALA A 553 -29.51 -39.45 50.33
CA ALA A 553 -30.94 -39.19 50.29
C ALA A 553 -31.72 -40.24 49.49
N LEU A 554 -33.05 -40.19 49.59
CA LEU A 554 -33.96 -41.05 48.83
C LEU A 554 -33.96 -40.67 47.35
N LEU A 555 -33.49 -41.58 46.49
CA LEU A 555 -33.56 -41.39 45.04
C LEU A 555 -34.99 -41.60 44.51
N THR A 556 -35.41 -40.76 43.57
CA THR A 556 -36.63 -40.99 42.79
C THR A 556 -36.45 -42.19 41.86
N LYS A 557 -37.55 -42.87 41.49
CA LYS A 557 -37.54 -44.00 40.53
C LYS A 557 -36.76 -43.68 39.24
N LYS A 558 -36.91 -42.45 38.72
CA LYS A 558 -36.19 -41.95 37.53
C LYS A 558 -34.68 -41.89 37.77
N ASN A 559 -34.26 -41.35 38.92
CA ASN A 559 -32.85 -41.22 39.29
C ASN A 559 -32.21 -42.58 39.56
N THR A 560 -32.93 -43.53 40.18
CA THR A 560 -32.45 -44.91 40.36
C THR A 560 -32.14 -45.57 39.02
N PHE A 561 -33.03 -45.48 38.02
CA PHE A 561 -32.75 -46.03 36.68
C PHE A 561 -31.60 -45.33 35.98
N LEU A 562 -31.46 -44.01 36.13
CA LEU A 562 -30.36 -43.24 35.57
C LEU A 562 -29.01 -43.64 36.17
N LEU A 563 -28.95 -43.83 37.50
CA LEU A 563 -27.77 -44.35 38.22
C LEU A 563 -27.41 -45.77 37.76
N LEU A 564 -28.41 -46.65 37.62
CA LEU A 564 -28.18 -48.02 37.16
C LEU A 564 -27.68 -48.08 35.70
N ASP A 565 -28.20 -47.24 34.79
CA ASP A 565 -27.64 -47.18 33.43
C ASP A 565 -26.20 -46.62 33.44
N TRP A 566 -25.91 -45.64 34.30
CA TRP A 566 -24.56 -45.10 34.46
C TRP A 566 -23.56 -46.16 34.93
N ILE A 567 -23.87 -46.88 36.01
CA ILE A 567 -23.05 -48.02 36.49
C ILE A 567 -22.91 -49.08 35.39
N ARG A 568 -23.98 -49.38 34.66
CA ARG A 568 -23.97 -50.34 33.54
C ARG A 568 -23.04 -49.88 32.40
N ARG A 569 -23.04 -48.59 32.06
CA ARG A 569 -22.17 -48.02 31.02
C ARG A 569 -20.71 -47.97 31.43
N LEU A 570 -20.40 -47.52 32.65
CA LEU A 570 -19.05 -47.54 33.19
C LEU A 570 -18.46 -48.96 33.15
N ARG A 571 -19.25 -49.98 33.55
CA ARG A 571 -18.86 -51.40 33.46
C ARG A 571 -18.63 -51.84 32.01
N ARG A 572 -19.51 -51.47 31.07
CA ARG A 572 -19.36 -51.78 29.63
C ARG A 572 -18.15 -51.12 28.98
N LYS A 573 -17.77 -49.91 29.42
CA LYS A 573 -16.57 -49.19 28.96
C LYS A 573 -15.28 -49.70 29.63
N GLY A 574 -15.35 -50.70 30.51
CA GLY A 574 -14.18 -51.20 31.25
C GLY A 574 -13.59 -50.19 32.26
N VAL A 575 -14.35 -49.16 32.66
CA VAL A 575 -13.87 -48.13 33.57
C VAL A 575 -13.84 -48.67 35.00
N ASN A 576 -12.64 -48.68 35.61
CA ASN A 576 -12.48 -48.96 37.02
C ASN A 576 -13.23 -47.92 37.86
N MET A 577 -14.31 -48.35 38.51
CA MET A 577 -15.17 -47.46 39.30
C MET A 577 -14.44 -46.98 40.57
N PRO A 578 -14.36 -45.66 40.83
CA PRO A 578 -13.63 -45.15 41.98
C PRO A 578 -14.21 -45.61 43.32
N VAL A 579 -13.36 -45.82 44.31
CA VAL A 579 -13.73 -46.38 45.62
C VAL A 579 -14.75 -45.51 46.35
N ARG A 580 -14.54 -44.18 46.42
CA ARG A 580 -15.46 -43.26 47.12
C ARG A 580 -16.82 -43.14 46.42
N PHE A 581 -16.82 -43.19 45.08
CA PHE A 581 -18.04 -43.24 44.27
C PHE A 581 -18.82 -44.54 44.49
N LEU A 582 -18.14 -45.69 44.54
CA LEU A 582 -18.78 -46.97 44.86
C LEU A 582 -19.33 -47.01 46.28
N ASN A 583 -18.57 -46.52 47.26
CA ASN A 583 -18.98 -46.58 48.67
C ASN A 583 -20.22 -45.74 48.92
N CYS A 584 -20.32 -44.50 48.40
CA CYS A 584 -21.53 -43.70 48.60
C CYS A 584 -22.80 -44.32 47.96
N ILE A 585 -22.66 -45.15 46.92
CA ILE A 585 -23.78 -45.91 46.34
C ILE A 585 -24.12 -47.14 47.21
N LYS A 586 -23.12 -47.85 47.74
CA LYS A 586 -23.32 -49.01 48.64
C LYS A 586 -23.91 -48.61 50.00
N GLU A 587 -23.58 -47.41 50.47
CA GLU A 587 -23.91 -46.91 51.81
C GLU A 587 -25.16 -46.01 51.83
N GLY A 588 -25.67 -45.58 50.67
CA GLY A 588 -26.89 -44.78 50.58
C GLY A 588 -28.15 -45.56 50.98
N ASN A 589 -29.04 -44.95 51.78
CA ASN A 589 -30.31 -45.55 52.22
C ASN A 589 -31.38 -45.56 51.10
N GLN A 590 -31.09 -46.23 49.99
CA GLN A 590 -31.85 -46.09 48.75
C GLN A 590 -32.84 -47.24 48.47
N LEU A 591 -32.75 -48.36 49.17
CA LEU A 591 -33.63 -49.51 48.95
C LEU A 591 -34.83 -49.46 49.88
N LYS A 592 -36.03 -49.35 49.30
CA LYS A 592 -37.28 -49.53 50.03
C LYS A 592 -37.45 -51.00 50.40
N VAL A 593 -37.51 -51.29 51.69
CA VAL A 593 -37.74 -52.62 52.26
C VAL A 593 -39.07 -52.66 53.00
N SER A 594 -39.68 -53.84 53.07
CA SER A 594 -40.83 -54.12 53.94
C SER A 594 -40.43 -55.26 54.87
N LEU A 595 -40.21 -54.95 56.14
CA LEU A 595 -39.87 -55.92 57.17
C LEU A 595 -41.03 -55.95 58.16
N ASN A 596 -41.67 -57.11 58.31
CA ASN A 596 -42.81 -57.33 59.21
C ASN A 596 -43.96 -56.31 59.01
N GLY A 597 -44.22 -55.92 57.77
CA GLY A 597 -45.28 -54.95 57.41
C GLY A 597 -44.88 -53.48 57.59
N ILE A 598 -43.72 -53.18 58.17
CA ILE A 598 -43.21 -51.81 58.31
C ILE A 598 -42.39 -51.45 57.08
N LEU A 599 -42.78 -50.37 56.41
CA LEU A 599 -42.03 -49.78 55.30
C LEU A 599 -40.83 -49.01 55.84
N GLY A 600 -39.64 -49.36 55.39
CA GLY A 600 -38.39 -48.69 55.74
C GLY A 600 -37.46 -48.54 54.55
N TYR A 601 -36.30 -47.92 54.78
CA TYR A 601 -35.22 -47.81 53.81
C TYR A 601 -33.94 -48.38 54.40
N ARG A 602 -33.16 -49.09 53.58
CA ARG A 602 -31.86 -49.69 53.97
C ARG A 602 -30.79 -49.49 52.89
N LEU A 603 -29.55 -49.68 53.33
CA LEU A 603 -28.34 -49.63 52.52
C LEU A 603 -28.29 -50.87 51.59
N PRO A 604 -27.90 -50.75 50.31
CA PRO A 604 -27.66 -51.89 49.43
C PRO A 604 -26.70 -52.93 50.00
N SER A 605 -25.64 -52.50 50.69
CA SER A 605 -24.70 -53.37 51.39
C SER A 605 -25.36 -54.26 52.45
N GLN A 606 -26.38 -53.76 53.15
CA GLN A 606 -27.10 -54.48 54.23
C GLN A 606 -28.40 -55.17 53.77
N SER A 607 -28.76 -55.04 52.49
CA SER A 607 -30.03 -55.55 51.95
C SER A 607 -29.86 -56.74 51.01
N PHE A 608 -28.70 -56.85 50.35
CA PHE A 608 -28.41 -57.94 49.41
C PHE A 608 -27.38 -58.95 49.94
N LEU A 609 -26.69 -58.62 51.04
CA LEU A 609 -25.89 -59.60 51.77
C LEU A 609 -26.79 -60.23 52.84
N PRO A 610 -26.99 -61.55 52.86
CA PRO A 610 -27.49 -62.20 54.07
C PRO A 610 -26.48 -61.94 55.18
N SER A 611 -26.98 -61.59 56.37
CA SER A 611 -26.16 -61.63 57.59
C SER A 611 -25.55 -63.03 57.73
N SER A 612 -24.24 -63.08 57.89
CA SER A 612 -23.47 -64.31 58.15
C SER A 612 -23.94 -65.01 59.43
#